data_AF-A0A842ST09-F1
#
_entry.id   AF-A0A842ST09-F1
#
_cell.length_a   1.000
_cell.length_b   1.000
_cell.length_c   1.000
_cell.angle_alpha   90.00
_cell.angle_beta   90.00
_cell.angle_gamma   90.00
#
_symmetry.space_group_name_H-M   'P 1'
#
loop_
_entity.id
_entity.type
_entity.pdbx_description
1 polymer ?
#
loop_
_entity_poly.entity_id
_entity_poly.type
_entity_poly.pdbx_seq_one_letter_code
_entity_poly.pdbx_strand_id
1 'polypeptide(L)'
;MVVIQGGNGSCQDSAIIIEGCNNIEGVSRQYDEMKKRFGNYKMLKRALIKDNDKMYDKFILDINGQERIIYFDITDFFGKY
;
A
#
# COMPACT_ATOMS: atom_id res chain seq x y z
N MET A 1 -13.92 -9.88 -6.11
CA MET A 1 -13.92 -9.51 -4.68
C MET A 1 -12.50 -9.11 -4.36
N VAL A 2 -12.30 -7.96 -3.71
CA VAL A 2 -10.95 -7.52 -3.34
C VAL A 2 -10.37 -8.48 -2.32
N VAL A 3 -9.15 -8.93 -2.57
CA VAL A 3 -8.36 -9.71 -1.64
C VAL A 3 -7.25 -8.82 -1.07
N ILE A 4 -7.10 -8.82 0.25
CA ILE A 4 -5.99 -8.17 0.95
C ILE A 4 -5.23 -9.24 1.71
N GLN A 5 -3.95 -9.43 1.35
CA GLN A 5 -3.09 -10.48 1.90
C GLN A 5 -1.63 -10.02 1.98
N GLY A 6 -0.69 -10.95 2.21
CA GLY A 6 0.74 -10.64 2.33
C GLY A 6 1.17 -10.29 3.75
N GLY A 7 2.16 -9.41 3.87
CA GLY A 7 2.85 -9.13 5.12
C GLY A 7 2.44 -7.83 5.84
N ASN A 8 3.36 -7.32 6.65
CA ASN A 8 3.16 -6.11 7.46
C ASN A 8 3.41 -4.80 6.67
N GLY A 9 4.00 -4.87 5.48
CA GLY A 9 4.31 -3.75 4.60
C GLY A 9 5.63 -3.05 4.91
N SER A 10 6.49 -3.54 5.81
CA SER A 10 7.72 -2.81 6.17
C SER A 10 8.80 -2.79 5.07
N CYS A 11 8.73 -3.72 4.12
CA CYS A 11 9.57 -3.77 2.92
C CYS A 11 8.80 -4.42 1.75
N GLN A 12 9.42 -4.52 0.57
CA GLN A 12 8.80 -5.14 -0.62
C GLN A 12 8.49 -6.63 -0.39
N ASP A 13 9.39 -7.38 0.26
CA ASP A 13 9.19 -8.81 0.56
C ASP A 13 8.02 -9.06 1.52
N SER A 14 7.71 -8.09 2.38
CA SER A 14 6.58 -8.14 3.31
C SER A 14 5.42 -7.24 2.90
N ALA A 15 5.34 -6.82 1.64
CA ALA A 15 4.32 -5.90 1.15
C ALA A 15 2.89 -6.40 1.44
N ILE A 16 1.98 -5.44 1.61
CA ILE A 16 0.55 -5.72 1.67
C ILE A 16 0.05 -5.86 0.24
N ILE A 17 -0.45 -7.03 -0.12
CA ILE A 17 -0.88 -7.34 -1.49
C ILE A 17 -2.37 -7.05 -1.60
N ILE A 18 -2.76 -6.29 -2.64
CA ILE A 18 -4.16 -5.99 -2.96
C ILE A 18 -4.46 -6.47 -4.38
N GLU A 19 -5.46 -7.34 -4.53
CA GLU A 19 -5.79 -8.01 -5.78
C GLU A 19 -7.31 -8.05 -6.02
N GLY A 20 -7.70 -8.32 -7.27
CA GLY A 20 -9.09 -8.54 -7.67
C GLY A 20 -9.90 -7.25 -7.78
N CYS A 21 -9.24 -6.14 -8.12
CA CYS A 21 -9.83 -4.80 -8.20
C CYS A 21 -9.23 -3.96 -9.34
N ASN A 22 -9.85 -2.82 -9.65
CA ASN A 22 -9.27 -1.81 -10.55
C ASN A 22 -8.49 -0.74 -9.77
N ASN A 23 -7.88 0.21 -10.46
CA ASN A 23 -7.00 1.20 -9.85
C ASN A 23 -7.71 2.13 -8.85
N ILE A 24 -8.98 2.46 -9.11
CA ILE A 24 -9.76 3.31 -8.18
C ILE A 24 -10.05 2.54 -6.88
N GLU A 25 -10.55 1.31 -7.00
CA GLU A 25 -10.85 0.48 -5.83
C GLU A 25 -9.57 0.10 -5.08
N GLY A 26 -8.51 -0.31 -5.78
CA GLY A 26 -7.23 -0.70 -5.20
C GLY A 26 -6.59 0.42 -4.37
N VAL A 27 -6.56 1.65 -4.91
CA VAL A 27 -6.06 2.82 -4.16
C VAL A 27 -6.91 3.07 -2.92
N SER A 28 -8.26 3.03 -3.03
CA SER A 28 -9.13 3.20 -1.85
C SER A 28 -8.81 2.19 -0.75
N ARG A 29 -8.56 0.94 -1.11
CA ARG A 29 -8.26 -0.16 -0.18
C ARG A 29 -6.92 0.02 0.54
N GLN A 30 -5.92 0.65 -0.08
CA GLN A 30 -4.68 1.01 0.61
C GLN A 30 -4.93 1.99 1.76
N TYR A 31 -5.72 3.03 1.53
CA TYR A 31 -6.04 4.03 2.55
C TYR A 31 -6.88 3.42 3.69
N ASP A 32 -7.85 2.57 3.35
CA ASP A 32 -8.65 1.83 4.34
C ASP A 32 -7.75 0.95 5.21
N GLU A 33 -6.80 0.22 4.61
CA GLU A 33 -5.91 -0.67 5.35
C GLU A 33 -4.93 0.11 6.25
N MET A 34 -4.38 1.23 5.78
CA MET A 34 -3.56 2.11 6.63
C MET A 34 -4.38 2.69 7.79
N LYS A 35 -5.60 3.14 7.55
CA LYS A 35 -6.50 3.66 8.60
C LYS A 35 -6.86 2.58 9.61
N LYS A 36 -7.12 1.36 9.15
CA LYS A 36 -7.42 0.21 10.01
C LYS A 36 -6.23 -0.18 10.89
N ARG A 37 -5.00 -0.17 10.34
CA ARG A 37 -3.78 -0.57 11.07
C ARG A 37 -3.26 0.50 12.02
N PHE A 38 -3.27 1.75 11.60
CA PHE A 38 -2.57 2.84 12.29
C PHE A 38 -3.50 3.87 12.92
N GLY A 39 -4.79 3.83 12.62
CA GLY A 39 -5.73 4.84 13.08
C GLY A 39 -5.37 6.21 12.50
N ASN A 40 -4.99 7.13 13.38
CA ASN A 40 -4.53 8.45 12.99
C ASN A 40 -3.07 8.41 12.57
N TYR A 41 -2.80 8.80 11.34
CA TYR A 41 -1.46 8.98 10.80
C TYR A 41 -1.42 10.26 9.96
N LYS A 42 -0.22 10.84 9.84
CA LYS A 42 0.04 11.89 8.87
C LYS A 42 0.83 11.30 7.71
N MET A 43 0.35 11.50 6.49
CA MET A 43 1.10 11.11 5.30
C MET A 43 2.26 12.10 5.07
N LEU A 44 3.50 11.61 5.08
CA LEU A 44 4.69 12.41 4.81
C LEU A 44 5.07 12.35 3.32
N LYS A 45 5.07 11.14 2.74
CA LYS A 45 5.46 10.92 1.34
C LYS A 45 4.74 9.72 0.75
N ARG A 46 4.53 9.75 -0.56
CA ARG A 46 4.16 8.60 -1.38
C ARG A 46 5.11 8.51 -2.58
N ALA A 47 5.47 7.31 -2.99
CA ALA A 47 6.24 7.05 -4.21
C ALA A 47 5.77 5.76 -4.88
N LEU A 48 5.69 5.77 -6.21
CA LEU A 48 5.53 4.56 -7.01
C LEU A 48 6.92 3.95 -7.22
N ILE A 49 7.06 2.68 -6.89
CA ILE A 49 8.29 1.91 -7.05
C ILE A 49 8.03 0.80 -8.05
N LYS A 50 8.79 0.79 -9.14
CA LYS A 50 8.84 -0.35 -10.07
C LYS A 50 10.07 -1.19 -9.75
N ASP A 51 9.89 -2.48 -9.60
CA ASP A 51 10.96 -3.44 -9.39
C ASP A 51 10.66 -4.71 -10.20
N ASN A 52 11.42 -4.88 -11.30
CA ASN A 52 11.14 -5.87 -12.34
C ASN A 52 9.68 -5.80 -12.83
N ASP A 53 8.94 -6.89 -12.70
CA ASP A 53 7.54 -7.04 -13.11
C ASP A 53 6.55 -6.62 -12.02
N LYS A 54 7.05 -6.16 -10.87
CA LYS A 54 6.21 -5.72 -9.75
C LYS A 54 6.11 -4.21 -9.67
N MET A 55 4.92 -3.77 -9.28
CA MET A 55 4.60 -2.38 -8.99
C MET A 55 4.23 -2.26 -7.52
N TYR A 56 4.81 -1.27 -6.84
CA TYR A 56 4.53 -1.00 -5.45
C TYR A 56 4.20 0.47 -5.22
N ASP A 57 3.24 0.73 -4.34
CA ASP A 57 3.13 2.03 -3.69
C ASP A 57 3.85 2.00 -2.35
N LYS A 58 4.79 2.93 -2.18
CA LYS A 58 5.51 3.18 -0.94
C LYS A 58 4.95 4.42 -0.26
N PHE A 59 4.45 4.26 0.95
CA PHE A 59 4.05 5.34 1.84
C PHE A 59 5.07 5.55 2.94
N ILE A 60 5.33 6.80 3.30
CA ILE A 60 6.03 7.19 4.52
C ILE A 60 5.02 7.96 5.36
N LEU A 61 4.75 7.45 6.55
CA LEU A 61 3.76 7.96 7.49
C LEU A 61 4.47 8.45 8.75
N ASP A 62 3.95 9.50 9.36
CA ASP A 62 4.24 9.88 10.74
C ASP A 62 3.09 9.36 11.61
N ILE A 63 3.43 8.52 12.58
CA ILE A 63 2.53 7.97 13.57
C ILE A 63 3.07 8.36 14.94
N ASN A 64 2.43 9.36 15.57
CA ASN A 64 2.79 9.90 16.88
C ASN A 64 4.26 10.36 16.99
N GLY A 65 4.77 11.03 15.96
CA GLY A 65 6.15 11.52 15.89
C GLY A 65 7.16 10.49 15.41
N GLN A 66 6.71 9.30 14.99
CA GLN A 66 7.57 8.24 14.50
C GLN A 66 7.29 7.90 13.04
N GLU A 67 8.35 7.91 12.23
CA GLU A 67 8.27 7.51 10.84
C GLU A 67 8.05 6.00 10.68
N ARG A 68 7.15 5.65 9.77
CA ARG A 68 6.85 4.29 9.34
C ARG A 68 6.76 4.22 7.83
N ILE A 69 7.33 3.19 7.26
CA ILE A 69 7.28 2.91 5.82
C ILE A 69 6.30 1.76 5.59
N ILE A 70 5.43 1.92 4.60
CA ILE A 70 4.47 0.90 4.19
C ILE A 70 4.56 0.69 2.67
N TYR A 71 4.73 -0.56 2.26
CA TYR A 71 4.69 -1.02 0.89
C TYR A 71 3.39 -1.76 0.63
N PHE A 72 2.72 -1.38 -0.45
CA PHE A 72 1.63 -2.14 -1.04
C PHE A 72 2.09 -2.72 -2.37
N ASP A 73 1.88 -4.01 -2.60
CA ASP A 73 2.01 -4.62 -3.93
C ASP A 73 0.71 -4.34 -4.70
N ILE A 74 0.84 -3.53 -5.74
CA ILE A 74 -0.27 -3.06 -6.58
C ILE A 74 -0.23 -3.67 -7.97
N THR A 75 0.63 -4.69 -8.17
CA THR A 75 0.91 -5.29 -9.47
C THR A 75 -0.37 -5.74 -10.16
N ASP A 76 -1.32 -6.30 -9.41
CA ASP A 76 -2.58 -6.76 -10.01
C ASP A 76 -3.41 -5.61 -10.58
N PHE A 77 -3.56 -4.47 -9.89
CA PHE A 77 -4.51 -3.44 -10.33
C PHE A 77 -3.88 -2.24 -11.05
N PHE A 78 -2.55 -2.11 -11.04
CA PHE A 78 -1.88 -0.95 -11.61
C PHE A 78 -2.20 -0.78 -13.11
N GLY A 79 -2.77 0.39 -13.45
CA GLY A 79 -3.17 0.72 -14.83
C GLY A 79 -4.47 0.09 -15.32
N LYS A 80 -5.19 -0.67 -14.48
CA LYS A 80 -6.54 -1.18 -14.80
C LYS A 80 -7.60 -0.12 -14.42
N TYR A 81 -8.50 0.22 -15.34
CA TYR A 81 -9.59 1.19 -15.11
C TYR A 81 -10.95 0.49 -15.21
#